data_AF-A0A9E3G722-F1
#
_entry.id   AF-A0A9E3G722-F1
#
_cell.length_a   1.000
_cell.length_b   1.000
_cell.length_c   1.000
_cell.angle_alpha   90.00
_cell.angle_beta   90.00
_cell.angle_gamma   90.00
#
_symmetry.space_group_name_H-M   'P 1'
#
loop_
_entity.id
_entity.type
_entity.pdbx_description
1 polymer ?
#
loop_
_entity_poly.entity_id
_entity_poly.type
_entity_poly.pdbx_seq_one_letter_code
_entity_poly.pdbx_strand_id
1 'polypeptide(L)'
;MKPFLILPFLLVTASGLIAAEPIKFVSPDQSSVLVVDKSGRRDLIELRSGKTVHRLFEENLDSTFKPKLAKAFDASLNKVGRIVPPTFTSARWVSPDEVEIKGRSSVIINNDNGDAFSFTASVTKSGTVRDVTVTPVK
;
A
#
# COMPACT_ATOMS: atom_id res chain seq x y z
N MET A 1 37.93 46.70 -26.32
CA MET A 1 37.09 45.64 -26.91
C MET A 1 37.07 44.48 -25.92
N LYS A 2 35.91 44.16 -25.35
CA LYS A 2 35.69 43.16 -24.29
C LYS A 2 35.34 41.78 -24.90
N PRO A 3 35.50 40.69 -24.13
CA PRO A 3 36.04 39.42 -24.61
C PRO A 3 34.96 38.44 -25.11
N PHE A 4 35.35 37.53 -26.01
CA PHE A 4 34.57 36.34 -26.35
C PHE A 4 35.11 35.16 -25.55
N LEU A 5 34.30 34.67 -24.61
CA LEU A 5 34.53 33.45 -23.84
C LEU A 5 33.37 32.53 -24.21
N ILE A 6 33.62 31.55 -25.09
CA ILE A 6 32.62 30.56 -25.50
C ILE A 6 32.80 29.35 -24.60
N LEU A 7 31.85 29.17 -23.68
CA LEU A 7 31.72 27.99 -22.82
C LEU A 7 30.81 26.97 -23.54
N PRO A 8 31.26 25.73 -23.84
CA PRO A 8 30.38 24.75 -24.46
C PRO A 8 29.33 24.27 -23.45
N PHE A 9 28.06 24.41 -23.84
CA PHE A 9 26.88 23.97 -23.13
C PHE A 9 26.86 22.43 -23.09
N LEU A 10 27.17 21.85 -21.93
CA LEU A 10 27.00 20.42 -21.67
C LEU A 10 25.50 20.11 -21.65
N LEU A 11 25.01 19.40 -22.68
CA LEU A 11 23.67 18.82 -22.70
C LEU A 11 23.55 17.80 -21.57
N VAL A 12 22.75 18.12 -20.56
CA VAL A 12 22.28 17.16 -19.56
C VAL A 12 21.19 16.32 -20.23
N THR A 13 21.51 15.08 -20.64
CA THR A 13 20.46 14.10 -20.95
C THR A 13 19.87 13.64 -19.62
N ALA A 14 18.76 14.26 -19.22
CA ALA A 14 17.90 13.74 -18.18
C ALA A 14 17.38 12.37 -18.64
N SER A 15 17.97 11.30 -18.12
CA SER A 15 17.45 9.95 -18.27
C SER A 15 16.05 9.92 -17.64
N GLY A 16 15.02 10.01 -18.49
CA GLY A 16 13.63 9.81 -18.09
C GLY A 16 13.48 8.38 -17.58
N LEU A 17 13.51 8.22 -16.26
CA LEU A 17 12.97 7.04 -15.60
C LEU A 17 11.49 7.02 -15.95
N ILE A 18 11.08 6.08 -16.80
CA ILE A 18 9.67 5.84 -17.10
C ILE A 18 9.04 5.40 -15.78
N ALA A 19 8.34 6.33 -15.11
CA ALA A 19 7.58 6.02 -13.91
C ALA A 19 6.51 4.99 -14.29
N ALA A 20 6.50 3.86 -13.59
CA ALA A 20 5.47 2.84 -13.80
C ALA A 20 4.09 3.47 -13.58
N GLU A 21 3.19 3.31 -14.54
CA GLU A 21 1.84 3.84 -14.41
C GLU A 21 1.11 3.15 -13.23
N PRO A 22 0.33 3.90 -12.45
CA PRO A 22 -0.42 3.33 -11.34
C PRO A 22 -1.53 2.41 -11.85
N ILE A 23 -1.71 1.28 -11.18
CA ILE A 23 -2.75 0.28 -11.47
C ILE A 23 -4.08 0.82 -10.95
N LYS A 24 -5.16 0.67 -11.72
CA LYS A 24 -6.50 1.17 -11.36
C LYS A 24 -7.53 0.04 -11.35
N PHE A 25 -8.36 -0.02 -10.31
CA PHE A 25 -9.53 -0.89 -10.22
C PHE A 25 -10.77 -0.02 -10.05
N VAL A 26 -11.55 0.10 -11.13
CA VAL A 26 -12.77 0.92 -11.15
C VAL A 26 -13.93 0.13 -10.54
N SER A 27 -14.69 0.79 -9.66
CA SER A 27 -15.91 0.21 -9.08
C SER A 27 -16.96 -0.10 -10.15
N PRO A 28 -17.85 -1.09 -9.91
CA PRO A 28 -18.90 -1.45 -10.87
C PRO A 28 -19.82 -0.29 -11.28
N ASP A 29 -20.09 0.65 -10.36
CA ASP A 29 -20.91 1.83 -10.61
C ASP A 29 -20.10 3.06 -11.07
N GLN A 30 -18.78 2.90 -11.26
CA GLN A 30 -17.83 3.93 -11.66
C GLN A 30 -17.72 5.12 -10.70
N SER A 31 -18.27 5.03 -9.48
CA SER A 31 -18.26 6.11 -8.50
C SER A 31 -16.91 6.27 -7.80
N SER A 32 -16.14 5.18 -7.74
CA SER A 32 -14.90 5.07 -6.97
C SER A 32 -13.82 4.28 -7.73
N VAL A 33 -12.55 4.56 -7.45
CA VAL A 33 -11.40 3.90 -8.07
C VAL A 33 -10.37 3.58 -7.00
N LEU A 34 -9.96 2.31 -6.91
CA LEU A 34 -8.76 1.94 -6.17
C LEU A 34 -7.55 2.17 -7.08
N VAL A 35 -6.59 2.95 -6.62
CA VAL A 35 -5.35 3.28 -7.32
C VAL A 35 -4.18 2.69 -6.53
N VAL A 36 -3.32 1.95 -7.22
CA VAL A 36 -2.12 1.35 -6.63
C VAL A 36 -0.90 1.89 -7.37
N ASP A 37 -0.11 2.70 -6.68
CA ASP A 37 1.16 3.20 -7.19
C ASP A 37 2.31 2.33 -6.63
N LYS A 38 3.07 1.71 -7.53
CA LYS A 38 4.23 0.86 -7.23
C LYS A 38 5.57 1.51 -7.61
N SER A 39 5.57 2.78 -8.01
CA SER A 39 6.77 3.50 -8.46
C SER A 39 7.72 3.86 -7.32
N GLY A 40 7.18 3.97 -6.09
CA GLY A 40 7.94 4.29 -4.89
C GLY A 40 8.65 3.09 -4.26
N ARG A 41 9.33 3.34 -3.14
CA ARG A 41 9.93 2.28 -2.29
C ARG A 41 8.89 1.37 -1.63
N ARG A 42 7.63 1.78 -1.63
CA ARG A 42 6.48 1.11 -1.01
C ARG A 42 5.28 1.29 -1.92
N ASP A 43 4.39 0.31 -1.92
CA ASP A 43 3.13 0.41 -2.63
C ASP A 43 2.22 1.41 -1.91
N LEU A 44 1.72 2.40 -2.65
CA LEU A 44 0.71 3.33 -2.17
C LEU A 44 -0.65 2.86 -2.68
N ILE A 45 -1.56 2.56 -1.75
CA ILE A 45 -2.90 2.07 -2.04
C ILE A 45 -3.90 3.16 -1.66
N GLU A 46 -4.50 3.78 -2.66
CA GLU A 46 -5.45 4.88 -2.49
C GLU A 46 -6.83 4.49 -3.00
N LEU A 47 -7.85 4.73 -2.20
CA LEU A 47 -9.23 4.67 -2.64
C LEU A 47 -9.74 6.09 -2.91
N ARG A 48 -10.10 6.36 -4.16
CA ARG A 48 -10.58 7.67 -4.61
C ARG A 48 -12.08 7.59 -4.85
N SER A 49 -12.85 8.47 -4.20
CA SER A 49 -14.30 8.61 -4.39
C SER A 49 -14.65 10.08 -4.54
N GLY A 50 -15.01 10.49 -5.75
CA GLY A 50 -15.17 11.90 -6.10
C GLY A 50 -13.88 12.70 -5.85
N LYS A 51 -13.95 13.67 -4.92
CA LYS A 51 -12.79 14.49 -4.49
C LYS A 51 -12.05 13.91 -3.28
N THR A 52 -12.59 12.88 -2.66
CA THR A 52 -12.04 12.29 -1.45
C THR A 52 -11.01 11.22 -1.80
N VAL A 53 -9.88 11.23 -1.10
CA VAL A 53 -8.81 10.23 -1.24
C VAL A 53 -8.57 9.61 0.14
N HIS A 54 -8.73 8.29 0.23
CA HIS A 54 -8.42 7.51 1.41
C HIS A 54 -7.14 6.73 1.18
N ARG A 55 -6.09 7.03 1.93
CA ARG A 55 -4.86 6.24 1.93
C ARG A 55 -5.05 5.04 2.83
N LEU A 56 -5.07 3.86 2.21
CA LEU A 56 -5.29 2.61 2.92
C LEU A 56 -3.97 2.13 3.51
N PHE A 57 -4.02 1.58 4.72
CA PHE A 57 -2.89 0.92 5.37
C PHE A 57 -1.66 1.82 5.65
N GLU A 58 -1.85 3.13 5.81
CA GLU A 58 -0.76 4.05 6.23
C GLU A 58 -0.82 4.33 7.74
N GLU A 59 -1.95 4.84 8.24
CA GLU A 59 -2.07 5.32 9.62
C GLU A 59 -2.69 4.30 10.59
N ASN A 60 -3.55 3.41 10.09
CA ASN A 60 -4.38 2.51 10.92
C ASN A 60 -3.93 1.04 10.87
N LEU A 61 -2.66 0.78 10.55
CA LEU A 61 -2.13 -0.57 10.49
C LEU A 61 -2.22 -1.27 11.84
N ASP A 62 -1.80 -0.60 12.91
CA ASP A 62 -1.68 -1.21 14.23
C ASP A 62 -3.02 -1.67 14.79
N SER A 63 -4.03 -0.79 14.79
CA SER A 63 -5.37 -1.10 15.30
C SER A 63 -6.06 -2.19 14.48
N THR A 64 -5.83 -2.22 13.17
CA THR A 64 -6.46 -3.17 12.24
C THR A 64 -5.79 -4.55 12.30
N PHE A 65 -4.46 -4.60 12.30
CA PHE A 65 -3.71 -5.84 12.12
C PHE A 65 -3.22 -6.47 13.42
N LYS A 66 -2.83 -5.70 14.46
CA LYS A 66 -2.17 -6.29 15.65
C LYS A 66 -3.01 -7.35 16.35
N PRO A 67 -4.32 -7.18 16.58
CA PRO A 67 -5.14 -8.24 17.20
C PRO A 67 -5.21 -9.50 16.33
N LYS A 68 -5.26 -9.34 15.00
CA LYS A 68 -5.32 -10.46 14.05
C LYS A 68 -3.99 -11.19 13.95
N LEU A 69 -2.88 -10.45 13.98
CA LEU A 69 -1.51 -10.97 13.99
C LEU A 69 -1.22 -11.74 15.29
N ALA A 70 -1.56 -11.17 16.45
CA ALA A 70 -1.42 -11.83 17.75
C ALA A 70 -2.08 -13.22 17.74
N LYS A 71 -3.32 -13.28 17.24
CA LYS A 71 -4.05 -14.55 17.09
C LYS A 71 -3.42 -15.48 16.06
N ALA A 72 -3.00 -14.97 14.90
CA ALA A 72 -2.47 -15.76 13.80
C ALA A 72 -1.11 -16.41 14.12
N PHE A 73 -0.30 -15.75 14.93
CA PHE A 73 1.03 -16.19 15.33
C PHE A 73 1.11 -16.78 16.75
N ASP A 74 -0.05 -17.00 17.39
CA ASP A 74 -0.14 -17.49 18.76
C ASP A 74 0.75 -16.69 19.75
N ALA A 75 0.69 -15.37 19.63
CA ALA A 75 1.51 -14.44 20.39
C ALA A 75 0.63 -13.47 21.20
N SER A 76 1.12 -13.04 22.36
CA SER A 76 0.48 -11.98 23.14
C SER A 76 0.49 -10.65 22.37
N LEU A 77 -0.56 -9.84 22.50
CA LEU A 77 -0.68 -8.56 21.78
C LEU A 77 0.49 -7.60 22.03
N ASN A 78 1.06 -7.60 23.24
CA ASN A 78 2.23 -6.80 23.62
C ASN A 78 3.55 -7.28 22.97
N LYS A 79 3.55 -8.47 22.35
CA LYS A 79 4.67 -9.01 21.59
C LYS A 79 4.58 -8.70 20.10
N VAL A 80 3.43 -8.19 19.63
CA VAL A 80 3.27 -7.74 18.24
C VAL A 80 3.84 -6.34 18.09
N GLY A 81 5.02 -6.27 17.52
CA GLY A 81 5.78 -5.05 17.30
C GLY A 81 5.32 -4.27 16.08
N ARG A 82 6.29 -3.68 15.39
CA ARG A 82 6.06 -2.85 14.21
C ARG A 82 5.62 -3.70 13.03
N ILE A 83 4.56 -3.27 12.36
CA ILE A 83 4.11 -3.83 11.07
C ILE A 83 4.77 -3.02 9.95
N VAL A 84 5.33 -3.73 8.97
CA VAL A 84 5.90 -3.12 7.77
C VAL A 84 4.77 -2.75 6.81
N PRO A 85 4.81 -1.57 6.14
CA PRO A 85 3.78 -1.22 5.16
C PRO A 85 3.58 -2.32 4.11
N PRO A 86 2.33 -2.62 3.76
CA PRO A 86 2.01 -3.77 2.95
C PRO A 86 2.45 -3.60 1.50
N THR A 87 2.77 -4.72 0.87
CA THR A 87 2.94 -4.87 -0.58
C THR A 87 1.63 -5.36 -1.19
N PHE A 88 1.10 -4.61 -2.16
CA PHE A 88 -0.11 -4.94 -2.88
C PHE A 88 0.10 -6.17 -3.76
N THR A 89 -0.83 -7.12 -3.69
CA THR A 89 -0.84 -8.31 -4.56
C THR A 89 -1.98 -8.24 -5.58
N SER A 90 -3.22 -8.04 -5.13
CA SER A 90 -4.39 -7.94 -6.03
C SER A 90 -5.56 -7.27 -5.35
N ALA A 91 -6.55 -6.85 -6.14
CA ALA A 91 -7.83 -6.38 -5.63
C ALA A 91 -8.96 -6.75 -6.58
N ARG A 92 -10.17 -6.82 -6.03
CA ARG A 92 -11.41 -6.92 -6.80
C ARG A 92 -12.54 -6.23 -6.06
N TRP A 93 -13.39 -5.52 -6.79
CA TRP A 93 -14.66 -5.04 -6.25
C TRP A 93 -15.59 -6.24 -6.08
N VAL A 94 -16.10 -6.45 -4.87
CA VAL A 94 -17.08 -7.50 -4.57
C VAL A 94 -18.51 -6.97 -4.65
N SER A 95 -18.67 -5.64 -4.57
CA SER A 95 -19.90 -4.90 -4.85
C SER A 95 -19.54 -3.45 -5.23
N PRO A 96 -20.49 -2.58 -5.62
CA PRO A 96 -20.24 -1.15 -5.77
C PRO A 96 -19.67 -0.46 -4.51
N ASP A 97 -20.00 -1.00 -3.33
CA ASP A 97 -19.68 -0.38 -2.05
C ASP A 97 -18.48 -1.01 -1.33
N GLU A 98 -17.91 -2.09 -1.87
CA GLU A 98 -16.90 -2.88 -1.18
C GLU A 98 -15.85 -3.47 -2.12
N VAL A 99 -14.58 -3.28 -1.75
CA VAL A 99 -13.41 -3.81 -2.43
C VAL A 99 -12.65 -4.78 -1.53
N GLU A 100 -12.34 -5.96 -2.06
CA GLU A 100 -11.44 -6.93 -1.45
C GLU A 100 -10.02 -6.62 -1.93
N ILE A 101 -9.09 -6.44 -0.99
CA ILE A 101 -7.68 -6.14 -1.26
C ILE A 101 -6.81 -7.25 -0.64
N LYS A 102 -5.88 -7.77 -1.43
CA LYS A 102 -4.90 -8.78 -1.00
C LYS A 102 -3.51 -8.21 -1.03
N GLY A 103 -2.72 -8.56 -0.02
CA GLY A 103 -1.34 -8.11 0.08
C GLY A 103 -0.49 -9.02 0.96
N ARG A 104 0.78 -8.63 1.05
CA ARG A 104 1.78 -9.24 1.93
C ARG A 104 2.42 -8.16 2.79
N SER A 105 2.89 -8.54 3.97
CA SER A 105 3.61 -7.66 4.88
C SER A 105 4.45 -8.52 5.82
N SER A 106 5.22 -7.87 6.69
CA SER A 106 5.92 -8.52 7.78
C SER A 106 5.70 -7.76 9.08
N VAL A 107 5.81 -8.48 10.19
CA VAL A 107 5.69 -7.93 11.54
C VAL A 107 6.82 -8.47 12.41
N ILE A 108 7.33 -7.65 13.33
CA ILE A 108 8.25 -8.14 14.36
C ILE A 108 7.43 -8.76 15.49
N ILE A 109 7.61 -10.05 15.76
CA ILE A 109 7.02 -10.73 16.92
C ILE A 109 8.14 -11.17 17.84
N ASN A 110 7.97 -11.02 19.15
CA ASN A 110 8.94 -11.44 20.18
C ASN A 110 10.37 -10.88 20.04
N ASN A 111 10.56 -9.80 19.28
CA ASN A 111 11.87 -9.25 18.90
C ASN A 111 12.71 -10.14 17.96
N ASP A 112 12.05 -11.04 17.22
CA ASP A 112 12.69 -11.86 16.18
C ASP A 112 12.91 -11.06 14.88
N ASN A 113 13.52 -11.70 13.87
CA ASN A 113 13.93 -11.09 12.59
C ASN A 113 12.76 -10.67 11.67
N GLY A 114 11.51 -10.81 12.13
CA GLY A 114 10.30 -10.45 11.41
C GLY A 114 9.64 -11.65 10.75
N ASP A 115 8.34 -11.80 11.00
CA ASP A 115 7.49 -12.84 10.46
C ASP A 115 6.69 -12.31 9.28
N ALA A 116 6.75 -13.00 8.15
CA ALA A 116 5.98 -12.66 6.96
C ALA A 116 4.54 -13.15 7.10
N PHE A 117 3.60 -12.35 6.59
CA PHE A 117 2.21 -12.73 6.50
C PHE A 117 1.57 -12.23 5.21
N SER A 118 0.51 -12.91 4.81
CA SER A 118 -0.42 -12.45 3.79
C SER A 118 -1.71 -11.98 4.46
N PHE A 119 -2.42 -11.07 3.80
CA PHE A 119 -3.71 -10.61 4.29
C PHE A 119 -4.72 -10.45 3.16
N THR A 120 -5.99 -10.57 3.54
CA THR A 120 -7.14 -10.16 2.74
C THR A 120 -7.94 -9.17 3.57
N ALA A 121 -8.16 -7.97 3.04
CA ALA A 121 -8.91 -6.90 3.66
C ALA A 121 -10.18 -6.59 2.86
N SER A 122 -11.31 -6.45 3.55
CA SER A 122 -12.53 -5.88 2.99
C SER A 122 -12.58 -4.40 3.34
N VAL A 123 -12.70 -3.54 2.33
CA VAL A 123 -12.68 -2.08 2.48
C VAL A 123 -13.92 -1.49 1.83
N THR A 124 -14.65 -0.62 2.54
CA THR A 124 -15.79 0.09 1.98
C THR A 124 -15.35 1.13 0.95
N LYS A 125 -16.26 1.59 0.09
CA LYS A 125 -16.02 2.71 -0.82
C LYS A 125 -15.64 4.02 -0.11
N SER A 126 -15.95 4.14 1.19
CA SER A 126 -15.57 5.26 2.06
C SER A 126 -14.19 5.08 2.74
N GLY A 127 -13.42 4.08 2.33
CA GLY A 127 -12.07 3.82 2.85
C GLY A 127 -12.02 3.17 4.23
N THR A 128 -13.14 2.66 4.74
CA THR A 128 -13.19 1.99 6.05
C THR A 128 -12.86 0.50 5.89
N VAL A 129 -11.87 0.01 6.62
CA VAL A 129 -11.55 -1.41 6.68
C VAL A 129 -12.58 -2.12 7.56
N ARG A 130 -13.38 -3.04 7.00
CA ARG A 130 -14.42 -3.79 7.72
C ARG A 130 -13.89 -5.03 8.40
N ASP A 131 -13.10 -5.80 7.66
CA ASP A 131 -12.46 -6.99 8.17
C ASP A 131 -11.09 -7.17 7.54
N VAL A 132 -10.20 -7.80 8.29
CA VAL A 132 -8.91 -8.29 7.82
C VAL A 132 -8.72 -9.71 8.32
N THR A 133 -8.42 -10.59 7.38
CA THR A 133 -7.92 -11.93 7.63
C THR A 133 -6.43 -11.95 7.37
N VAL A 134 -5.67 -12.55 8.29
CA VAL A 134 -4.22 -12.68 8.24
C VAL A 134 -3.84 -14.16 8.20
N THR A 135 -2.85 -14.50 7.39
CA THR A 135 -2.30 -15.85 7.31
C THR A 135 -0.78 -15.78 7.34
N PRO A 136 -0.12 -16.39 8.35
CA PRO A 136 1.33 -16.50 8.40
C PRO A 136 1.87 -17.16 7.13
N VAL A 137 2.97 -16.64 6.61
CA VAL A 137 3.69 -17.25 5.49
C VAL A 137 4.85 -18.04 6.10
N LYS A 138 4.80 -19.37 5.94
CA LYS A 138 5.88 -20.26 6.37
C LYS A 138 7.13 -20.07 5.52
#